data_AF-A0A661WD09-F1
#
_entry.id   AF-A0A661WD09-F1
#
_cell.length_a   1.000
_cell.length_b   1.000
_cell.length_c   1.000
_cell.angle_alpha   90.00
_cell.angle_beta   90.00
_cell.angle_gamma   90.00
#
_symmetry.space_group_name_H-M   'P 1'
#
loop_
_entity.id
_entity.type
_entity.pdbx_description
1 polymer ?
#
loop_
_entity_poly.entity_id
_entity_poly.type
_entity_poly.pdbx_seq_one_letter_code
_entity_poly.pdbx_strand_id
1 'polypeptide(L)'
;MNKKLLFVLILAAIFLMTACNKPVENAAENIQPTKTLPPATEAATDIPPTETSNVFVVDPVDPETVAYDFVTEVCSAVWTTNATYLPCPAHLEDADGGYVEANDHTVLEGMVSVEAPLLIGLPGKGYPEGVGLFGKYPPFTVYPGDTFHATIACQGDADCNLGFALEYYDQSGSVIPINWKWIHQAGEGPQEVSVDLSSAAGQVVELFLVLRQEEELENQWGVWINPYISRDPSAKPLPTAEILPTPTPDPEDKTPGVISGMVDMSSAPPYLKDSMNGGSSPVVVVFFNQSDGTYWWIHTSLTGHPYYQMTVSPGEYQVVAFAQGVGDVPYVSGGYTGQNPSCGKNLKTVTMPPNGRLENIVIADWNWTCGGTAYRPSKPGGVPLP
;
A
#
# COMPACT_ATOMS: atom_id res chain seq x y z
N MET A 1 48.81 -20.60 -15.61
CA MET A 1 50.08 -21.32 -15.42
C MET A 1 50.05 -21.95 -14.03
N ASN A 2 49.90 -23.28 -13.97
CA ASN A 2 50.16 -24.22 -12.85
C ASN A 2 49.43 -24.02 -11.50
N LYS A 3 49.09 -25.02 -10.68
CA LYS A 3 48.97 -26.49 -10.74
C LYS A 3 48.36 -26.93 -9.38
N LYS A 4 47.29 -27.73 -9.44
CA LYS A 4 46.99 -28.92 -8.61
C LYS A 4 48.00 -29.29 -7.49
N LEU A 5 47.51 -29.44 -6.25
CA LEU A 5 47.88 -30.49 -5.25
C LEU A 5 47.01 -30.31 -3.98
N LEU A 6 46.16 -31.26 -3.58
CA LEU A 6 46.44 -32.28 -2.54
C LEU A 6 45.28 -33.30 -2.60
N PHE A 7 45.52 -34.57 -2.98
CA PHE A 7 45.72 -35.74 -2.11
C PHE A 7 44.45 -36.23 -1.37
N VAL A 8 44.02 -37.50 -1.31
CA VAL A 8 44.35 -38.79 -1.98
C VAL A 8 43.59 -39.88 -1.17
N LEU A 9 42.89 -40.80 -1.86
CA LEU A 9 42.66 -42.23 -1.51
C LEU A 9 41.79 -42.57 -0.25
N ILE A 10 40.98 -43.64 -0.12
CA ILE A 10 40.76 -44.90 -0.88
C ILE A 10 39.57 -45.73 -0.32
N LEU A 11 38.99 -46.57 -1.21
CA LEU A 11 38.20 -47.83 -1.05
C LEU A 11 36.96 -47.84 -0.12
N ALA A 12 35.75 -48.10 -0.60
CA ALA A 12 35.18 -49.34 -1.19
C ALA A 12 34.96 -50.50 -0.20
N ALA A 13 33.69 -50.79 0.09
CA ALA A 13 33.18 -52.16 0.29
C ALA A 13 31.64 -52.20 0.20
N ILE A 14 31.17 -53.03 -0.72
CA ILE A 14 29.78 -53.44 -0.99
C ILE A 14 29.45 -54.61 -0.06
N PHE A 15 28.23 -54.69 0.52
CA PHE A 15 27.29 -55.83 0.37
C PHE A 15 26.14 -55.91 1.41
N LEU A 16 24.97 -56.32 0.87
CA LEU A 16 23.89 -57.18 1.41
C LEU A 16 22.85 -56.64 2.42
N MET A 17 21.66 -56.39 1.85
CA MET A 17 20.31 -56.93 2.16
C MET A 17 19.86 -57.08 3.62
N THR A 18 18.65 -56.55 3.90
CA THR A 18 17.52 -57.36 4.36
C THR A 18 16.20 -56.61 4.18
N ALA A 19 15.30 -57.19 3.38
CA ALA A 19 13.89 -56.85 3.33
C ALA A 19 13.17 -57.54 4.51
N CYS A 20 12.20 -56.86 5.12
CA CYS A 20 11.27 -57.47 6.07
C CYS A 20 9.83 -57.28 5.58
N ASN A 21 9.31 -58.31 4.93
CA ASN A 21 7.88 -58.54 4.70
C ASN A 21 7.18 -58.73 6.06
N LYS A 22 6.06 -58.04 6.29
CA LYS A 22 5.10 -58.42 7.34
C LYS A 22 4.07 -59.40 6.75
N PRO A 23 3.72 -60.48 7.48
CA PRO A 23 2.75 -61.45 7.00
C PRO A 23 1.31 -60.97 7.21
N VAL A 24 0.48 -61.28 6.22
CA VAL A 24 -0.98 -61.29 6.26
C VAL A 24 -1.39 -62.66 6.81
N GLU A 25 -2.24 -62.69 7.83
CA GLU A 25 -2.87 -63.91 8.33
C GLU A 25 -4.38 -63.73 8.32
N ASN A 26 -5.04 -64.46 7.43
CA ASN A 26 -6.48 -64.69 7.42
C ASN A 26 -6.75 -65.99 8.18
N ALA A 27 -7.70 -65.98 9.10
CA ALA A 27 -8.38 -67.20 9.55
C ALA A 27 -9.87 -66.92 9.74
N ALA A 28 -10.69 -67.76 9.10
CA ALA A 28 -12.14 -67.68 9.07
C ALA A 28 -12.78 -68.56 10.16
N GLU A 29 -13.98 -68.13 10.58
CA GLU A 29 -15.18 -68.93 10.91
C GLU A 29 -15.22 -69.73 12.23
N ASN A 30 -16.21 -69.48 13.12
CA ASN A 30 -17.47 -70.25 13.17
C ASN A 30 -18.39 -69.98 14.42
N ILE A 31 -19.71 -69.92 14.15
CA ILE A 31 -20.98 -70.11 14.92
C ILE A 31 -21.31 -69.39 16.25
N GLN A 32 -22.46 -68.69 16.15
CA GLN A 32 -23.47 -68.25 17.12
C GLN A 32 -23.88 -69.27 18.23
N PRO A 33 -24.56 -68.81 19.30
CA PRO A 33 -26.02 -68.94 19.28
C PRO A 33 -26.79 -67.70 19.78
N THR A 34 -27.91 -67.50 19.09
CA THR A 34 -29.10 -66.68 19.34
C THR A 34 -29.33 -66.27 20.79
N LYS A 35 -29.37 -64.95 21.03
CA LYS A 35 -30.07 -64.35 22.18
C LYS A 35 -31.25 -63.54 21.67
N THR A 36 -32.42 -63.94 22.15
CA THR A 36 -33.76 -63.46 21.84
C THR A 36 -33.92 -61.95 22.05
N LEU A 37 -34.52 -61.27 21.07
CA LEU A 37 -34.88 -59.84 21.12
C LEU A 37 -36.01 -59.61 22.16
N PRO A 38 -35.88 -58.65 23.09
CA PRO A 38 -37.02 -58.15 23.85
C PRO A 38 -37.89 -57.20 22.99
N PRO A 39 -39.15 -56.94 23.40
CA PRO A 39 -40.10 -56.16 22.61
C PRO A 39 -39.66 -54.70 22.44
N ALA A 40 -39.96 -54.13 21.26
CA ALA A 40 -39.71 -52.73 20.94
C ALA A 40 -40.41 -51.80 21.96
N THR A 41 -39.60 -51.14 22.78
CA THR A 41 -39.98 -49.90 23.47
C THR A 41 -39.73 -48.77 22.50
N GLU A 42 -40.73 -47.90 22.29
CA GLU A 42 -40.60 -46.67 21.51
C GLU A 42 -39.38 -45.88 21.97
N ALA A 43 -38.33 -45.90 21.14
CA ALA A 43 -37.18 -45.01 21.33
C ALA A 43 -37.68 -43.61 20.97
N ALA A 44 -37.72 -42.74 21.98
CA ALA A 44 -37.82 -41.31 21.75
C ALA A 44 -36.71 -40.91 20.78
N THR A 45 -37.09 -40.18 19.74
CA THR A 45 -36.17 -39.57 18.78
C THR A 45 -35.27 -38.62 19.56
N ASP A 46 -34.08 -39.08 19.95
CA ASP A 46 -33.02 -38.20 20.40
C ASP A 46 -32.69 -37.28 19.23
N ILE A 47 -33.14 -36.03 19.33
CA ILE A 47 -32.71 -34.95 18.46
C ILE A 47 -31.19 -34.86 18.65
N PRO A 48 -30.37 -34.99 17.58
CA PRO A 48 -28.94 -34.80 17.72
C PRO A 48 -28.69 -33.43 18.36
N PRO A 49 -27.69 -33.28 19.26
CA PRO A 49 -27.39 -31.99 19.84
C PRO A 49 -27.20 -30.99 18.70
N THR A 50 -28.00 -29.92 18.69
CA THR A 50 -27.85 -28.79 17.78
C THR A 50 -26.39 -28.38 17.83
N GLU A 51 -25.65 -28.63 16.74
CA GLU A 51 -24.33 -28.03 16.57
C GLU A 51 -24.54 -26.52 16.71
N THR A 52 -23.92 -25.93 17.71
CA THR A 52 -23.89 -24.47 17.87
C THR A 52 -23.13 -23.95 16.66
N SER A 53 -23.87 -23.59 15.62
CA SER A 53 -23.30 -23.07 14.38
C SER A 53 -22.52 -21.81 14.74
N ASN A 54 -21.19 -21.87 14.57
CA ASN A 54 -20.29 -20.77 14.86
C ASN A 54 -20.39 -19.79 13.68
N VAL A 55 -21.43 -18.96 13.68
CA VAL A 55 -21.76 -18.03 12.59
C VAL A 55 -21.46 -16.61 13.03
N PHE A 56 -20.71 -15.87 12.21
CA PHE A 56 -20.58 -14.43 12.33
C PHE A 56 -21.76 -13.75 11.64
N VAL A 57 -22.49 -12.92 12.38
CA VAL A 57 -23.64 -12.19 11.87
C VAL A 57 -23.21 -10.76 11.61
N VAL A 58 -23.34 -10.31 10.36
CA VAL A 58 -23.12 -8.92 9.96
C VAL A 58 -24.42 -8.15 10.19
N ASP A 59 -24.33 -6.97 10.79
CA ASP A 59 -25.49 -6.11 10.97
C ASP A 59 -26.07 -5.66 9.62
N PRO A 60 -27.41 -5.65 9.46
CA PRO A 60 -28.03 -5.23 8.23
C PRO A 60 -27.74 -3.75 7.96
N VAL A 61 -27.20 -3.45 6.78
CA VAL A 61 -26.96 -2.08 6.31
C VAL A 61 -28.21 -1.57 5.60
N ASP A 62 -28.61 -0.34 5.91
CA ASP A 62 -29.69 0.35 5.20
C ASP A 62 -29.20 0.72 3.77
N PRO A 63 -29.76 0.13 2.70
CA PRO A 63 -29.32 0.39 1.34
C PRO A 63 -29.49 1.85 0.91
N GLU A 64 -30.39 2.61 1.54
CA GLU A 64 -30.55 4.05 1.25
C GLU A 64 -29.34 4.88 1.71
N THR A 65 -28.56 4.35 2.66
CA THR A 65 -27.38 5.00 3.21
C THR A 65 -26.08 4.58 2.53
N VAL A 66 -26.10 3.59 1.62
CA VAL A 66 -24.89 3.11 0.93
C VAL A 66 -24.60 4.01 -0.27
N ALA A 67 -23.52 4.78 -0.19
CA ALA A 67 -23.03 5.62 -1.29
C ALA A 67 -22.07 4.89 -2.22
N TYR A 68 -21.36 3.88 -1.73
CA TYR A 68 -20.43 3.06 -2.51
C TYR A 68 -20.29 1.68 -1.90
N ASP A 69 -20.40 0.64 -2.72
CA ASP A 69 -20.22 -0.76 -2.32
C ASP A 69 -19.02 -1.33 -3.08
N PHE A 70 -17.95 -1.65 -2.34
CA PHE A 70 -16.70 -2.10 -2.94
C PHE A 70 -16.78 -3.56 -3.46
N VAL A 71 -17.68 -4.37 -2.92
CA VAL A 71 -17.88 -5.76 -3.39
C VAL A 71 -18.62 -5.76 -4.72
N THR A 72 -19.68 -4.96 -4.82
CA THR A 72 -20.42 -4.80 -6.08
C THR A 72 -19.53 -4.20 -7.18
N GLU A 73 -18.64 -3.26 -6.82
CA GLU A 73 -17.73 -2.58 -7.75
C GLU A 73 -16.36 -3.27 -7.90
N VAL A 74 -16.19 -4.50 -7.40
CA VAL A 74 -14.90 -5.21 -7.35
C VAL A 74 -14.19 -5.28 -8.71
N CYS A 75 -14.93 -5.49 -9.80
CA CYS A 75 -14.35 -5.58 -11.16
C CYS A 75 -14.39 -4.27 -11.94
N SER A 76 -14.97 -3.21 -11.36
CA SER A 76 -14.75 -1.84 -11.83
C SER A 76 -13.40 -1.31 -11.38
N ALA A 77 -12.81 -1.90 -10.33
CA ALA A 77 -11.47 -1.59 -9.85
C ALA A 77 -10.36 -2.18 -10.73
N VAL A 78 -9.22 -1.49 -10.74
CA VAL A 78 -7.97 -1.99 -11.33
C VAL A 78 -7.12 -2.61 -10.23
N TRP A 79 -6.91 -3.93 -10.31
CA TRP A 79 -6.14 -4.68 -9.32
C TRP A 79 -4.69 -4.84 -9.75
N THR A 80 -3.79 -4.60 -8.80
CA THR A 80 -2.35 -4.75 -9.00
C THR A 80 -1.68 -5.35 -7.79
N THR A 81 -0.57 -6.03 -7.99
CA THR A 81 0.47 -6.22 -6.99
C THR A 81 1.63 -5.25 -7.24
N ASN A 82 2.73 -5.38 -6.51
CA ASN A 82 3.92 -4.57 -6.76
C ASN A 82 4.53 -4.79 -8.17
N ALA A 83 4.23 -5.93 -8.80
CA ALA A 83 4.85 -6.34 -10.05
C ALA A 83 3.89 -6.38 -11.24
N THR A 84 2.60 -6.70 -11.03
CA THR A 84 1.69 -7.05 -12.13
C THR A 84 0.27 -6.55 -11.93
N TYR A 85 -0.49 -6.47 -13.03
CA TYR A 85 -1.93 -6.29 -13.02
C TYR A 85 -2.62 -7.64 -12.87
N LEU A 86 -3.70 -7.69 -12.09
CA LEU A 86 -4.52 -8.87 -11.89
C LEU A 86 -5.84 -8.74 -12.67
N PRO A 87 -6.31 -9.82 -13.33
CA PRO A 87 -7.66 -9.86 -13.87
C PRO A 87 -8.70 -9.90 -12.72
N CYS A 88 -9.93 -9.45 -13.00
CA CYS A 88 -11.07 -9.60 -12.10
C CYS A 88 -12.22 -10.34 -12.80
N PRO A 89 -12.74 -11.43 -12.22
CA PRO A 89 -12.18 -12.14 -11.06
C PRO A 89 -10.81 -12.76 -11.39
N ALA A 90 -9.97 -12.95 -10.37
CA ALA A 90 -8.69 -13.61 -10.53
C ALA A 90 -8.85 -15.13 -10.78
N HIS A 91 -7.81 -15.77 -11.33
CA HIS A 91 -7.77 -17.22 -11.50
C HIS A 91 -6.97 -17.85 -10.36
N LEU A 92 -7.55 -18.83 -9.66
CA LEU A 92 -6.92 -19.44 -8.49
C LEU A 92 -5.62 -20.19 -8.84
N GLU A 93 -5.50 -20.67 -10.09
CA GLU A 93 -4.28 -21.29 -10.60
C GLU A 93 -3.10 -20.32 -10.73
N ASP A 94 -3.37 -19.01 -10.79
CA ASP A 94 -2.38 -17.93 -10.89
C ASP A 94 -2.20 -17.18 -9.55
N ALA A 95 -2.76 -17.69 -8.44
CA ALA A 95 -2.80 -17.01 -7.14
C ALA A 95 -1.42 -16.69 -6.55
N ASP A 96 -0.34 -17.35 -7.03
CA ASP A 96 1.04 -17.00 -6.68
C ASP A 96 1.38 -15.54 -7.05
N GLY A 97 0.76 -14.99 -8.11
CA GLY A 97 0.91 -13.59 -8.52
C GLY A 97 0.03 -12.60 -7.76
N GLY A 98 -0.85 -13.10 -6.89
CA GLY A 98 -1.90 -12.36 -6.18
C GLY A 98 -3.29 -12.81 -6.62
N TYR A 99 -4.28 -12.62 -5.75
CA TYR A 99 -5.66 -13.04 -6.00
C TYR A 99 -6.66 -12.04 -5.44
N VAL A 100 -7.78 -11.90 -6.14
CA VAL A 100 -8.96 -11.19 -5.65
C VAL A 100 -10.24 -11.79 -6.21
N GLU A 101 -11.25 -11.95 -5.36
CA GLU A 101 -12.60 -12.31 -5.76
C GLU A 101 -13.65 -11.62 -4.87
N ALA A 102 -14.84 -11.41 -5.42
CA ALA A 102 -16.03 -11.20 -4.61
C ALA A 102 -16.70 -12.54 -4.34
N ASN A 103 -17.23 -12.69 -3.13
CA ASN A 103 -17.92 -13.89 -2.67
C ASN A 103 -19.09 -13.49 -1.75
N ASP A 104 -20.04 -14.38 -1.53
CA ASP A 104 -21.17 -14.17 -0.61
C ASP A 104 -21.08 -15.02 0.66
N HIS A 105 -20.14 -15.96 0.68
CA HIS A 105 -19.90 -16.86 1.80
C HIS A 105 -18.42 -17.21 1.94
N THR A 106 -17.94 -17.29 3.19
CA THR A 106 -16.67 -17.94 3.50
C THR A 106 -16.64 -18.48 4.92
N VAL A 107 -15.63 -19.28 5.21
CA VAL A 107 -15.21 -19.59 6.58
C VAL A 107 -14.06 -18.66 6.95
N LEU A 108 -14.16 -18.02 8.10
CA LEU A 108 -13.15 -17.16 8.71
C LEU A 108 -12.31 -17.97 9.71
N GLU A 109 -11.30 -17.30 10.27
CA GLU A 109 -10.51 -17.78 11.40
C GLU A 109 -11.35 -18.41 12.52
N GLY A 110 -10.81 -19.46 13.14
CA GLY A 110 -11.53 -20.20 14.19
C GLY A 110 -12.74 -20.99 13.68
N MET A 111 -12.80 -21.27 12.37
CA MET A 111 -13.89 -21.99 11.71
C MET A 111 -15.26 -21.30 11.85
N VAL A 112 -15.26 -19.96 11.84
CA VAL A 112 -16.49 -19.17 11.93
C VAL A 112 -17.06 -18.96 10.52
N SER A 113 -18.28 -19.39 10.25
CA SER A 113 -18.91 -19.17 8.94
C SER A 113 -19.51 -17.76 8.85
N VAL A 114 -19.42 -17.12 7.69
CA VAL A 114 -20.05 -15.81 7.43
C VAL A 114 -20.78 -15.84 6.08
N GLU A 115 -21.95 -15.22 6.06
CA GLU A 115 -22.82 -15.04 4.89
C GLU A 115 -23.09 -13.54 4.72
N ALA A 116 -22.34 -12.89 3.84
CA ALA A 116 -22.36 -11.44 3.61
C ALA A 116 -21.64 -11.10 2.29
N PRO A 117 -21.75 -9.89 1.73
CA PRO A 117 -20.88 -9.47 0.64
C PRO A 117 -19.41 -9.47 1.10
N LEU A 118 -18.55 -10.23 0.45
CA LEU A 118 -17.14 -10.38 0.79
C LEU A 118 -16.24 -9.99 -0.37
N LEU A 119 -15.09 -9.41 -0.04
CA LEU A 119 -13.95 -9.33 -0.94
C LEU A 119 -12.80 -10.12 -0.32
N ILE A 120 -12.45 -11.23 -0.96
CA ILE A 120 -11.38 -12.13 -0.53
C ILE A 120 -10.15 -11.81 -1.35
N GLY A 121 -9.01 -11.62 -0.69
CA GLY A 121 -7.76 -11.22 -1.33
C GLY A 121 -6.55 -11.99 -0.81
N LEU A 122 -5.60 -12.21 -1.71
CA LEU A 122 -4.28 -12.76 -1.42
C LEU A 122 -3.23 -11.83 -2.04
N PRO A 123 -2.32 -11.22 -1.24
CA PRO A 123 -1.15 -10.56 -1.79
C PRO A 123 -0.26 -11.55 -2.56
N GLY A 124 0.43 -11.10 -3.61
CA GLY A 124 1.34 -11.96 -4.38
C GLY A 124 2.46 -12.55 -3.53
N LYS A 125 3.14 -13.59 -4.03
CA LYS A 125 4.29 -14.20 -3.33
C LYS A 125 5.61 -13.52 -3.69
N GLY A 126 6.52 -13.47 -2.72
CA GLY A 126 7.93 -13.14 -2.92
C GLY A 126 8.28 -11.66 -2.87
N TYR A 127 9.54 -11.36 -2.57
CA TYR A 127 10.12 -10.01 -2.66
C TYR A 127 10.80 -9.81 -4.02
N PRO A 128 10.66 -8.65 -4.70
CA PRO A 128 9.86 -7.48 -4.32
C PRO A 128 8.38 -7.54 -4.76
N GLU A 129 7.98 -8.66 -5.38
CA GLU A 129 6.80 -8.77 -6.27
C GLU A 129 5.45 -8.93 -5.53
N GLY A 130 5.47 -9.25 -4.24
CA GLY A 130 4.33 -9.74 -3.44
C GLY A 130 4.00 -9.00 -2.14
N VAL A 131 4.59 -7.81 -1.90
CA VAL A 131 4.40 -7.11 -0.61
C VAL A 131 2.97 -6.59 -0.41
N GLY A 132 2.14 -6.55 -1.47
CA GLY A 132 0.74 -6.16 -1.34
C GLY A 132 -0.15 -6.44 -2.55
N LEU A 133 -1.44 -6.33 -2.30
CA LEU A 133 -2.55 -6.32 -3.26
C LEU A 133 -3.23 -4.95 -3.16
N PHE A 134 -3.41 -4.27 -4.28
CA PHE A 134 -3.96 -2.92 -4.36
C PHE A 134 -5.14 -2.92 -5.34
N GLY A 135 -6.33 -2.61 -4.84
CA GLY A 135 -7.53 -2.44 -5.66
C GLY A 135 -7.84 -0.97 -5.84
N LYS A 136 -7.51 -0.40 -7.00
CA LYS A 136 -7.79 0.99 -7.36
C LYS A 136 -9.22 1.12 -7.90
N TYR A 137 -10.12 1.70 -7.13
CA TYR A 137 -11.50 1.91 -7.54
C TYR A 137 -11.67 3.15 -8.43
N PRO A 138 -12.73 3.21 -9.27
CA PRO A 138 -13.05 4.39 -10.06
C PRO A 138 -13.16 5.68 -9.23
N PRO A 139 -13.02 6.86 -9.87
CA PRO A 139 -13.15 8.14 -9.19
C PRO A 139 -14.47 8.27 -8.42
N PHE A 140 -14.38 8.63 -7.14
CA PHE A 140 -15.49 8.78 -6.22
C PHE A 140 -15.52 10.21 -5.65
N THR A 141 -16.69 10.84 -5.68
CA THR A 141 -16.89 12.16 -5.06
C THR A 141 -17.26 12.00 -3.60
N VAL A 142 -16.39 12.47 -2.70
CA VAL A 142 -16.61 12.39 -1.25
C VAL A 142 -17.52 13.52 -0.80
N TYR A 143 -18.56 13.20 -0.04
CA TYR A 143 -19.51 14.15 0.52
C TYR A 143 -19.19 14.37 2.00
N PRO A 144 -19.59 15.51 2.59
CA PRO A 144 -19.52 15.69 4.03
C PRO A 144 -20.21 14.57 4.78
N GLY A 145 -19.53 13.97 5.75
CA GLY A 145 -20.07 12.87 6.57
C GLY A 145 -19.98 11.49 5.93
N ASP A 146 -19.42 11.36 4.72
CA ASP A 146 -19.11 10.04 4.18
C ASP A 146 -18.18 9.28 5.13
N THR A 147 -18.56 8.05 5.45
CA THR A 147 -17.78 7.20 6.37
C THR A 147 -17.56 5.84 5.72
N PHE A 148 -16.30 5.40 5.65
CA PHE A 148 -15.98 4.04 5.24
C PHE A 148 -16.23 3.07 6.40
N HIS A 149 -16.73 1.89 6.07
CA HIS A 149 -16.99 0.78 6.98
C HIS A 149 -16.52 -0.52 6.34
N ALA A 150 -15.95 -1.41 7.14
CA ALA A 150 -15.75 -2.81 6.80
C ALA A 150 -15.56 -3.62 8.09
N THR A 151 -15.65 -4.94 7.99
CA THR A 151 -15.05 -5.86 8.98
C THR A 151 -13.90 -6.58 8.31
N ILE A 152 -12.74 -6.64 8.95
CA ILE A 152 -11.55 -7.32 8.44
C ILE A 152 -11.33 -8.62 9.22
N ALA A 153 -10.91 -9.66 8.52
CA ALA A 153 -10.63 -10.97 9.11
C ALA A 153 -9.71 -11.76 8.18
N CYS A 154 -9.25 -12.92 8.67
CA CYS A 154 -8.56 -13.90 7.85
C CYS A 154 -9.45 -15.05 7.42
N GLN A 155 -9.15 -15.61 6.25
CA GLN A 155 -9.93 -16.70 5.68
C GLN A 155 -9.46 -18.05 6.22
N GLY A 156 -10.39 -18.84 6.77
CA GLY A 156 -10.16 -20.19 7.26
C GLY A 156 -9.02 -20.27 8.29
N ASP A 157 -8.18 -21.30 8.17
CA ASP A 157 -7.02 -21.53 9.07
C ASP A 157 -5.73 -20.87 8.55
N ALA A 158 -5.81 -19.81 7.75
CA ALA A 158 -4.61 -19.13 7.26
C ALA A 158 -3.84 -18.49 8.43
N ASP A 159 -2.52 -18.77 8.53
CA ASP A 159 -1.60 -18.07 9.43
C ASP A 159 -1.32 -16.66 8.88
N CYS A 160 -2.33 -15.79 8.98
CA CYS A 160 -2.28 -14.44 8.46
C CYS A 160 -1.66 -13.45 9.46
N ASN A 161 -0.92 -12.49 8.93
CA ASN A 161 -0.50 -11.26 9.59
C ASN A 161 -0.49 -10.15 8.53
N LEU A 162 -1.68 -9.57 8.31
CA LEU A 162 -1.95 -8.70 7.17
C LEU A 162 -2.20 -7.25 7.61
N GLY A 163 -1.60 -6.32 6.89
CA GLY A 163 -1.90 -4.90 6.94
C GLY A 163 -3.03 -4.56 5.97
N PHE A 164 -4.23 -4.34 6.50
CA PHE A 164 -5.36 -3.78 5.78
C PHE A 164 -5.24 -2.26 5.74
N ALA A 165 -5.54 -1.64 4.60
CA ALA A 165 -5.59 -0.18 4.52
C ALA A 165 -6.65 0.32 3.55
N LEU A 166 -7.21 1.49 3.89
CA LEU A 166 -7.91 2.35 2.94
C LEU A 166 -6.98 3.51 2.58
N GLU A 167 -6.61 3.62 1.31
CA GLU A 167 -5.79 4.72 0.81
C GLU A 167 -6.59 5.50 -0.24
N TYR A 168 -6.17 6.74 -0.53
CA TYR A 168 -6.70 7.45 -1.69
C TYR A 168 -5.66 8.36 -2.33
N TYR A 169 -5.88 8.58 -3.62
CA TYR A 169 -5.21 9.62 -4.39
C TYR A 169 -6.20 10.75 -4.65
N ASP A 170 -5.73 11.98 -4.50
CA ASP A 170 -6.50 13.14 -4.92
C ASP A 170 -6.53 13.28 -6.45
N GLN A 171 -7.25 14.28 -6.96
CA GLN A 171 -7.33 14.55 -8.42
C GLN A 171 -5.96 14.82 -9.07
N SER A 172 -4.94 15.16 -8.28
CA SER A 172 -3.58 15.41 -8.78
C SER A 172 -2.73 14.15 -8.88
N GLY A 173 -3.26 13.00 -8.46
CA GLY A 173 -2.53 11.73 -8.38
C GLY A 173 -1.53 11.70 -7.23
N SER A 174 -1.74 12.54 -6.20
CA SER A 174 -0.91 12.59 -5.01
C SER A 174 -1.45 11.63 -3.95
N VAL A 175 -0.59 10.73 -3.45
CA VAL A 175 -0.92 9.94 -2.24
C VAL A 175 -1.02 10.90 -1.08
N ILE A 176 -2.18 10.99 -0.45
CA ILE A 176 -2.28 11.72 0.81
C ILE A 176 -1.74 10.80 1.92
N PRO A 177 -0.75 11.23 2.72
CA PRO A 177 -0.19 10.40 3.79
C PRO A 177 -1.20 10.32 4.94
N ILE A 178 -2.14 9.38 4.83
CA ILE A 178 -3.16 9.11 5.84
C ILE A 178 -2.96 7.69 6.37
N ASN A 179 -3.05 7.54 7.68
CA ASN A 179 -2.79 6.28 8.39
C ASN A 179 -4.10 5.52 8.66
N TRP A 180 -4.93 5.28 7.63
CA TRP A 180 -6.09 4.38 7.75
C TRP A 180 -5.64 2.95 7.50
N LYS A 181 -4.90 2.42 8.47
CA LYS A 181 -4.24 1.11 8.40
C LYS A 181 -4.57 0.31 9.64
N TRP A 182 -4.80 -0.98 9.45
CA TRP A 182 -5.12 -1.93 10.51
C TRP A 182 -4.30 -3.18 10.27
N ILE A 183 -3.53 -3.60 11.27
CA ILE A 183 -2.86 -4.89 11.25
C ILE A 183 -3.82 -5.88 11.88
N HIS A 184 -4.00 -7.03 11.25
CA HIS A 184 -4.87 -8.09 11.73
C HIS A 184 -4.15 -9.43 11.69
N GLN A 185 -4.24 -10.18 12.79
CA GLN A 185 -3.56 -11.46 12.98
C GLN A 185 -4.56 -12.60 13.19
N ALA A 186 -4.22 -13.79 12.70
CA ALA A 186 -5.06 -14.97 12.87
C ALA A 186 -5.29 -15.29 14.35
N GLY A 187 -6.56 -15.55 14.70
CA GLY A 187 -7.03 -15.82 16.05
C GLY A 187 -7.56 -14.61 16.81
N GLU A 188 -7.49 -13.39 16.24
CA GLU A 188 -8.03 -12.18 16.87
C GLU A 188 -9.57 -12.07 16.72
N GLY A 189 -10.12 -12.74 15.71
CA GLY A 189 -11.54 -12.70 15.37
C GLY A 189 -11.91 -11.46 14.54
N PRO A 190 -13.07 -11.46 13.87
CA PRO A 190 -13.43 -10.39 12.93
C PRO A 190 -13.40 -9.00 13.59
N GLN A 191 -12.69 -8.06 12.96
CA GLN A 191 -12.47 -6.72 13.49
C GLN A 191 -13.22 -5.68 12.66
N GLU A 192 -14.13 -4.94 13.30
CA GLU A 192 -14.79 -3.79 12.67
C GLU A 192 -13.83 -2.61 12.52
N VAL A 193 -13.84 -2.01 11.35
CA VAL A 193 -13.05 -0.82 11.01
C VAL A 193 -13.93 0.25 10.39
N SER A 194 -13.66 1.50 10.76
CA SER A 194 -14.40 2.64 10.23
C SER A 194 -13.52 3.88 10.17
N VAL A 195 -13.78 4.72 9.15
CA VAL A 195 -13.02 5.92 8.86
C VAL A 195 -13.94 7.04 8.40
N ASP A 196 -13.80 8.21 9.03
CA ASP A 196 -14.41 9.45 8.55
C ASP A 196 -13.63 9.99 7.32
N LEU A 197 -14.31 10.09 6.18
CA LEU A 197 -13.75 10.59 4.93
C LEU A 197 -13.87 12.11 4.81
N SER A 198 -14.37 12.82 5.83
CA SER A 198 -14.61 14.26 5.79
C SER A 198 -13.37 15.09 5.42
N SER A 199 -12.17 14.58 5.67
CA SER A 199 -10.91 15.22 5.24
C SER A 199 -10.77 15.37 3.71
N ALA A 200 -11.45 14.50 2.95
CA ALA A 200 -11.51 14.51 1.49
C ALA A 200 -12.83 15.07 0.95
N ALA A 201 -13.74 15.56 1.81
CA ALA A 201 -15.06 16.01 1.39
C ALA A 201 -15.00 17.14 0.34
N GLY A 202 -15.82 17.03 -0.69
CA GLY A 202 -15.84 17.93 -1.85
C GLY A 202 -14.81 17.59 -2.93
N GLN A 203 -13.91 16.63 -2.69
CA GLN A 203 -12.95 16.16 -3.67
C GLN A 203 -13.47 14.94 -4.43
N VAL A 204 -12.97 14.78 -5.66
CA VAL A 204 -13.06 13.51 -6.38
C VAL A 204 -11.75 12.78 -6.13
N VAL A 205 -11.81 11.60 -5.55
CA VAL A 205 -10.65 10.81 -5.17
C VAL A 205 -10.70 9.43 -5.83
N GLU A 206 -9.56 8.78 -6.00
CA GLU A 206 -9.48 7.37 -6.36
C GLU A 206 -9.16 6.58 -5.09
N LEU A 207 -10.08 5.74 -4.64
CA LEU A 207 -9.96 4.96 -3.40
C LEU A 207 -9.25 3.63 -3.65
N PHE A 208 -8.48 3.18 -2.67
CA PHE A 208 -7.71 1.96 -2.72
C PHE A 208 -8.01 1.09 -1.51
N LEU A 209 -8.52 -0.12 -1.75
CA LEU A 209 -8.46 -1.17 -0.74
C LEU A 209 -7.12 -1.91 -0.89
N VAL A 210 -6.38 -2.01 0.20
CA VAL A 210 -5.02 -2.53 0.18
C VAL A 210 -4.85 -3.63 1.22
N LEU A 211 -4.24 -4.74 0.80
CA LEU A 211 -3.72 -5.77 1.69
C LEU A 211 -2.20 -5.80 1.55
N ARG A 212 -1.47 -5.74 2.65
CA ARG A 212 -0.01 -5.89 2.68
C ARG A 212 0.39 -7.01 3.61
N GLN A 213 1.47 -7.69 3.27
CA GLN A 213 2.07 -8.68 4.16
C GLN A 213 2.93 -7.95 5.20
N GLU A 214 2.68 -8.18 6.49
CA GLU A 214 3.53 -7.63 7.57
C GLU A 214 4.73 -8.54 7.87
N GLU A 215 4.60 -9.83 7.55
CA GLU A 215 5.68 -10.83 7.60
C GLU A 215 5.74 -11.60 6.28
N GLU A 216 6.92 -12.14 5.93
CA GLU A 216 7.11 -13.01 4.75
C GLU A 216 6.47 -14.41 4.97
N LEU A 217 5.17 -14.45 5.25
CA LEU A 217 4.37 -15.68 5.31
C LEU A 217 3.67 -15.88 3.96
N GLU A 218 3.67 -17.12 3.47
CA GLU A 218 2.93 -17.48 2.26
C GLU A 218 1.45 -17.72 2.56
N ASN A 219 0.59 -17.55 1.55
CA ASN A 219 -0.83 -17.92 1.61
C ASN A 219 -1.63 -17.19 2.71
N GLN A 220 -1.33 -15.91 2.92
CA GLN A 220 -2.07 -15.05 3.86
C GLN A 220 -3.34 -14.51 3.21
N TRP A 221 -4.44 -15.26 3.36
CA TRP A 221 -5.75 -14.89 2.82
C TRP A 221 -6.47 -13.90 3.74
N GLY A 222 -6.73 -12.70 3.23
CA GLY A 222 -7.48 -11.66 3.92
C GLY A 222 -8.90 -11.53 3.37
N VAL A 223 -9.83 -11.14 4.24
CA VAL A 223 -11.24 -10.93 3.89
C VAL A 223 -11.65 -9.53 4.33
N TRP A 224 -12.14 -8.73 3.38
CA TRP A 224 -12.96 -7.57 3.68
C TRP A 224 -14.42 -8.02 3.65
N ILE A 225 -15.07 -8.00 4.81
CA ILE A 225 -16.48 -8.32 4.99
C ILE A 225 -17.26 -7.02 4.91
N ASN A 226 -18.18 -6.96 3.96
CA ASN A 226 -19.06 -5.84 3.68
C ASN A 226 -18.34 -4.46 3.69
N PRO A 227 -17.31 -4.23 2.85
CA PRO A 227 -16.70 -2.92 2.70
C PRO A 227 -17.62 -1.95 1.94
N TYR A 228 -18.00 -0.83 2.56
CA TYR A 228 -18.85 0.19 1.93
C TYR A 228 -18.57 1.61 2.46
N ILE A 229 -19.06 2.61 1.74
CA ILE A 229 -19.15 4.00 2.20
C ILE A 229 -20.60 4.28 2.56
N SER A 230 -20.84 4.68 3.81
CA SER A 230 -22.11 5.23 4.26
C SER A 230 -22.19 6.73 3.99
N ARG A 231 -23.39 7.21 3.69
CA ARG A 231 -23.72 8.61 3.44
C ARG A 231 -25.13 8.89 3.93
N ASP A 232 -25.31 10.03 4.59
CA ASP A 232 -26.64 10.55 4.88
C ASP A 232 -27.41 10.78 3.55
N PRO A 233 -28.60 10.20 3.33
CA PRO A 233 -29.36 10.38 2.09
C PRO A 233 -29.68 11.85 1.76
N SER A 234 -29.66 12.72 2.77
CA SER A 234 -29.84 14.17 2.64
C SER A 234 -28.53 14.93 2.38
N ALA A 235 -27.38 14.27 2.49
CA ALA A 235 -26.07 14.86 2.21
C ALA A 235 -26.03 15.35 0.76
N LYS A 236 -25.64 16.60 0.61
CA LYS A 236 -25.30 17.19 -0.68
C LYS A 236 -23.80 17.18 -0.80
N PRO A 237 -23.24 17.08 -2.02
CA PRO A 237 -21.83 17.35 -2.16
C PRO A 237 -21.61 18.73 -1.55
N LEU A 238 -20.50 18.91 -0.82
CA LEU A 238 -19.97 20.27 -0.68
C LEU A 238 -20.05 20.86 -2.07
N PRO A 239 -20.61 22.06 -2.28
CA PRO A 239 -20.51 22.69 -3.58
C PRO A 239 -19.05 22.54 -3.94
N THR A 240 -18.76 21.70 -4.95
CA THR A 240 -17.49 21.75 -5.68
C THR A 240 -17.35 23.22 -5.82
N ALA A 241 -16.38 23.85 -5.12
CA ALA A 241 -16.24 25.29 -5.17
C ALA A 241 -16.41 25.56 -6.64
N GLU A 242 -17.54 26.18 -7.04
CA GLU A 242 -17.76 26.41 -8.45
C GLU A 242 -16.45 27.08 -8.79
N ILE A 243 -15.80 26.61 -9.84
CA ILE A 243 -14.70 27.37 -10.38
C ILE A 243 -15.44 28.63 -10.83
N LEU A 244 -15.66 29.56 -9.88
CA LEU A 244 -16.06 30.92 -10.09
C LEU A 244 -15.12 31.29 -11.21
N PRO A 245 -15.65 31.63 -12.39
CA PRO A 245 -14.89 31.67 -13.64
C PRO A 245 -13.53 32.19 -13.28
N THR A 246 -12.49 31.33 -13.39
CA THR A 246 -11.17 31.53 -12.76
C THR A 246 -10.96 33.02 -12.68
N PRO A 247 -11.02 33.66 -11.48
CA PRO A 247 -11.01 35.12 -11.42
C PRO A 247 -9.85 35.52 -12.29
N THR A 248 -10.18 36.22 -13.39
CA THR A 248 -9.22 36.49 -14.47
C THR A 248 -7.93 36.87 -13.77
N PRO A 249 -6.84 36.09 -13.90
CA PRO A 249 -5.76 36.09 -12.93
C PRO A 249 -5.42 37.53 -12.63
N ASP A 250 -5.77 37.98 -11.42
CA ASP A 250 -5.51 39.35 -11.04
C ASP A 250 -3.99 39.43 -11.01
N PRO A 251 -3.35 40.17 -11.95
CA PRO A 251 -1.90 40.22 -12.02
C PRO A 251 -1.30 40.78 -10.71
N GLU A 252 -2.14 41.46 -9.92
CA GLU A 252 -1.81 42.07 -8.65
C GLU A 252 -2.05 41.16 -7.43
N ASP A 253 -2.69 39.99 -7.56
CA ASP A 253 -2.83 39.06 -6.43
C ASP A 253 -1.46 38.48 -6.05
N LYS A 254 -1.01 38.81 -4.83
CA LYS A 254 0.27 38.39 -4.25
C LYS A 254 0.10 37.41 -3.10
N THR A 255 -1.07 36.80 -2.95
CA THR A 255 -1.33 35.82 -1.89
C THR A 255 -0.34 34.65 -2.01
N PRO A 256 0.52 34.41 -1.00
CA PRO A 256 1.52 33.35 -1.07
C PRO A 256 0.89 31.97 -1.23
N GLY A 257 1.51 31.12 -2.05
CA GLY A 257 1.18 29.71 -2.21
C GLY A 257 2.20 28.79 -1.56
N VAL A 258 1.95 27.49 -1.57
CA VAL A 258 2.78 26.47 -0.90
C VAL A 258 3.39 25.52 -1.92
N ILE A 259 4.71 25.34 -1.88
CA ILE A 259 5.44 24.30 -2.62
C ILE A 259 5.90 23.23 -1.64
N SER A 260 5.60 21.97 -1.91
CA SER A 260 6.08 20.83 -1.13
C SER A 260 6.63 19.72 -2.03
N GLY A 261 7.50 18.89 -1.45
CA GLY A 261 8.10 17.78 -2.16
C GLY A 261 9.19 17.07 -1.38
N MET A 262 10.04 16.34 -2.10
CA MET A 262 11.15 15.59 -1.52
C MET A 262 12.42 15.73 -2.34
N VAL A 263 13.56 15.51 -1.69
CA VAL A 263 14.86 15.39 -2.34
C VAL A 263 15.22 13.92 -2.46
N ASP A 264 15.16 13.37 -3.67
CA ASP A 264 15.59 12.01 -3.89
C ASP A 264 17.12 11.93 -3.76
N MET A 265 17.57 11.13 -2.80
CA MET A 265 18.99 10.94 -2.51
C MET A 265 19.59 9.78 -3.30
N SER A 266 18.80 9.00 -4.06
CA SER A 266 19.26 7.84 -4.83
C SER A 266 20.46 8.13 -5.73
N SER A 267 20.51 9.31 -6.35
CA SER A 267 21.60 9.77 -7.24
C SER A 267 22.62 10.70 -6.57
N ALA A 268 22.41 11.06 -5.29
CA ALA A 268 23.29 11.94 -4.52
C ALA A 268 24.67 11.34 -4.27
N PRO A 269 25.71 12.18 -4.04
CA PRO A 269 27.02 11.70 -3.61
C PRO A 269 26.94 10.69 -2.44
N PRO A 270 27.72 9.59 -2.47
CA PRO A 270 27.64 8.55 -1.46
C PRO A 270 27.85 9.03 -0.03
N TYR A 271 28.67 10.07 0.17
CA TYR A 271 28.94 10.63 1.50
C TYR A 271 27.76 11.39 2.13
N LEU A 272 26.74 11.73 1.34
CA LEU A 272 25.48 12.32 1.84
C LEU A 272 24.45 11.25 2.26
N LYS A 273 24.78 9.97 2.05
CA LYS A 273 24.02 8.82 2.52
C LYS A 273 24.79 8.28 3.73
N ASP A 274 24.31 8.50 4.95
CA ASP A 274 24.97 7.98 6.14
C ASP A 274 24.90 6.45 6.14
N SER A 275 26.04 5.81 5.86
CA SER A 275 26.15 4.35 5.81
C SER A 275 26.04 3.67 7.19
N MET A 276 26.06 4.42 8.30
CA MET A 276 26.02 3.83 9.64
C MET A 276 24.60 3.68 10.22
N ASN A 277 23.63 4.49 9.79
CA ASN A 277 22.25 4.45 10.30
C ASN A 277 21.16 4.39 9.21
N GLY A 278 21.53 4.33 7.93
CA GLY A 278 20.58 4.34 6.82
C GLY A 278 19.89 5.69 6.58
N GLY A 279 20.32 6.76 7.24
CA GLY A 279 19.79 8.12 7.09
C GLY A 279 20.47 8.92 5.97
N SER A 280 19.78 9.90 5.40
CA SER A 280 20.38 10.89 4.48
C SER A 280 20.73 12.18 5.21
N SER A 281 21.83 12.85 4.82
CA SER A 281 22.16 14.17 5.37
C SER A 281 21.09 15.23 5.03
N PRO A 282 20.76 16.14 5.96
CA PRO A 282 19.91 17.29 5.66
C PRO A 282 20.48 18.11 4.51
N VAL A 283 19.59 18.62 3.66
CA VAL A 283 19.95 19.53 2.56
C VAL A 283 19.14 20.81 2.64
N VAL A 284 19.62 21.87 1.99
CA VAL A 284 18.86 23.11 1.82
C VAL A 284 18.23 23.15 0.44
N VAL A 285 16.93 23.38 0.37
CA VAL A 285 16.17 23.57 -0.86
C VAL A 285 15.97 25.06 -1.09
N VAL A 286 16.35 25.55 -2.26
CA VAL A 286 16.28 26.95 -2.66
C VAL A 286 15.33 27.10 -3.84
N PHE A 287 14.43 28.07 -3.73
CA PHE A 287 13.44 28.44 -4.72
C PHE A 287 13.88 29.76 -5.37
N PHE A 288 14.40 29.70 -6.59
CA PHE A 288 14.88 30.86 -7.34
C PHE A 288 13.77 31.47 -8.17
N ASN A 289 13.31 32.66 -7.80
CA ASN A 289 12.34 33.42 -8.57
C ASN A 289 12.97 33.89 -9.88
N GLN A 290 12.42 33.44 -11.00
CA GLN A 290 12.92 33.73 -12.34
C GLN A 290 12.59 35.16 -12.80
N SER A 291 11.61 35.83 -12.20
CA SER A 291 11.20 37.17 -12.64
C SER A 291 12.09 38.29 -12.08
N ASP A 292 12.52 38.16 -10.82
CA ASP A 292 13.25 39.23 -10.11
C ASP A 292 14.59 38.79 -9.50
N GLY A 293 14.94 37.50 -9.62
CA GLY A 293 16.18 36.94 -9.09
C GLY A 293 16.20 36.78 -7.56
N THR A 294 15.09 37.04 -6.87
CA THR A 294 14.95 36.76 -5.44
C THR A 294 14.95 35.26 -5.18
N TYR A 295 15.21 34.87 -3.93
CA TYR A 295 15.20 33.47 -3.56
C TYR A 295 14.66 33.25 -2.14
N TRP A 296 14.04 32.09 -1.96
CA TRP A 296 13.61 31.56 -0.66
C TRP A 296 14.31 30.24 -0.41
N TRP A 297 14.51 29.86 0.86
CA TRP A 297 15.17 28.61 1.18
C TRP A 297 14.62 27.96 2.44
N ILE A 298 14.61 26.63 2.46
CA ILE A 298 14.27 25.82 3.64
C ILE A 298 15.21 24.63 3.76
N HIS A 299 15.51 24.20 4.98
CA HIS A 299 16.12 22.90 5.22
C HIS A 299 15.07 21.80 5.12
N THR A 300 15.43 20.65 4.54
CA THR A 300 14.59 19.45 4.64
C THR A 300 14.32 19.10 6.11
N SER A 301 13.16 18.51 6.41
CA SER A 301 12.72 18.24 7.79
C SER A 301 13.67 17.31 8.57
N LEU A 302 14.08 17.73 9.77
CA LEU A 302 15.02 16.98 10.63
C LEU A 302 14.49 15.62 11.12
N THR A 303 13.17 15.45 11.22
CA THR A 303 12.52 14.21 11.67
C THR A 303 11.90 13.39 10.53
N GLY A 304 11.99 13.90 9.29
CA GLY A 304 11.35 13.34 8.11
C GLY A 304 12.12 13.70 6.84
N HIS A 305 13.45 13.55 6.86
CA HIS A 305 14.22 13.67 5.63
C HIS A 305 13.73 12.60 4.63
N PRO A 306 13.64 12.90 3.33
CA PRO A 306 14.13 14.11 2.65
C PRO A 306 13.02 15.09 2.21
N TYR A 307 11.98 15.29 3.03
CA TYR A 307 10.84 16.14 2.66
C TYR A 307 11.06 17.64 2.95
N TYR A 308 10.44 18.50 2.16
CA TYR A 308 10.43 19.95 2.35
C TYR A 308 9.07 20.57 2.02
N GLN A 309 8.77 21.71 2.63
CA GLN A 309 7.58 22.51 2.34
C GLN A 309 7.90 23.99 2.56
N MET A 310 7.58 24.86 1.60
CA MET A 310 7.83 26.29 1.68
C MET A 310 6.62 27.08 1.20
N THR A 311 6.31 28.17 1.90
CA THR A 311 5.38 29.18 1.41
C THR A 311 6.15 30.23 0.60
N VAL A 312 5.80 30.42 -0.67
CA VAL A 312 6.44 31.40 -1.57
C VAL A 312 5.40 32.32 -2.19
N SER A 313 5.82 33.52 -2.58
CA SER A 313 4.97 34.41 -3.36
C SER A 313 4.60 33.80 -4.72
N PRO A 314 3.55 34.29 -5.40
CA PRO A 314 3.25 33.87 -6.76
C PRO A 314 4.37 34.24 -7.71
N GLY A 315 4.71 33.33 -8.63
CA GLY A 315 5.84 33.53 -9.54
C GLY A 315 6.34 32.26 -10.19
N GLU A 316 7.41 32.38 -10.95
CA GLU A 316 8.07 31.27 -11.62
C GLU A 316 9.35 30.90 -10.89
N TYR A 317 9.45 29.65 -10.45
CA TYR A 317 10.54 29.19 -9.60
C TYR A 317 11.34 28.06 -10.24
N GLN A 318 12.66 28.14 -10.13
CA GLN A 318 13.51 26.95 -10.23
C GLN A 318 13.84 26.44 -8.84
N VAL A 319 13.71 25.13 -8.63
CA VAL A 319 13.90 24.50 -7.33
C VAL A 319 15.17 23.67 -7.34
N VAL A 320 16.11 23.97 -6.43
CA VAL A 320 17.44 23.37 -6.38
C VAL A 320 17.80 23.04 -4.94
N ALA A 321 18.24 21.81 -4.69
CA ALA A 321 18.82 21.40 -3.44
C ALA A 321 20.33 21.65 -3.43
N PHE A 322 20.88 22.06 -2.29
CA PHE A 322 22.32 22.16 -2.03
C PHE A 322 22.69 21.41 -0.77
N ALA A 323 23.87 20.80 -0.79
CA ALA A 323 24.45 20.09 0.34
C ALA A 323 25.96 20.35 0.46
N GLN A 324 26.56 19.96 1.58
CA GLN A 324 28.00 20.12 1.80
C GLN A 324 28.81 19.40 0.72
N GLY A 325 29.86 20.07 0.23
CA GLY A 325 30.84 19.49 -0.67
C GLY A 325 32.00 18.84 0.11
N VAL A 326 32.99 18.33 -0.62
CA VAL A 326 34.19 17.72 -0.06
C VAL A 326 35.45 18.32 -0.67
N GLY A 327 36.50 18.50 0.15
CA GLY A 327 37.76 19.11 -0.29
C GLY A 327 37.57 20.56 -0.73
N ASP A 328 38.04 20.90 -1.93
CA ASP A 328 37.96 22.25 -2.50
C ASP A 328 36.58 22.56 -3.13
N VAL A 329 35.66 21.60 -3.17
CA VAL A 329 34.30 21.80 -3.66
C VAL A 329 33.43 22.29 -2.49
N PRO A 330 32.93 23.55 -2.52
CA PRO A 330 32.23 24.12 -1.36
C PRO A 330 30.84 23.53 -1.15
N TYR A 331 30.19 23.06 -2.22
CA TYR A 331 28.86 22.44 -2.17
C TYR A 331 28.60 21.58 -3.40
N VAL A 332 27.64 20.67 -3.28
CA VAL A 332 27.02 19.96 -4.40
C VAL A 332 25.57 20.41 -4.57
N SER A 333 24.97 20.13 -5.74
CA SER A 333 23.57 20.50 -6.02
C SER A 333 22.79 19.42 -6.76
N GLY A 334 21.49 19.39 -6.49
CA GLY A 334 20.48 18.59 -7.19
C GLY A 334 19.33 19.49 -7.66
N GLY A 335 18.74 19.22 -8.82
CA GLY A 335 17.70 20.09 -9.38
C GLY A 335 16.38 19.39 -9.69
N TYR A 336 15.29 20.13 -9.60
CA TYR A 336 14.00 19.70 -10.13
C TYR A 336 13.98 19.83 -11.66
N THR A 337 13.64 18.73 -12.33
CA THR A 337 13.61 18.65 -13.80
C THR A 337 12.26 18.13 -14.32
N GLY A 338 11.35 17.75 -13.43
CA GLY A 338 10.06 17.13 -13.77
C GLY A 338 10.16 15.71 -14.34
N GLN A 339 11.32 15.06 -14.24
CA GLN A 339 11.55 13.67 -14.66
C GLN A 339 12.25 12.91 -13.53
N ASN A 340 11.93 11.63 -13.38
CA ASN A 340 12.60 10.70 -12.48
C ASN A 340 12.70 9.32 -13.17
N PRO A 341 13.90 8.76 -13.41
CA PRO A 341 15.23 9.31 -13.13
C PRO A 341 15.56 10.51 -14.03
N SER A 342 16.32 11.46 -13.50
CA SER A 342 16.80 12.61 -14.26
C SER A 342 18.30 12.75 -14.10
N CYS A 343 18.97 12.88 -15.25
CA CYS A 343 20.41 12.80 -15.34
C CYS A 343 20.88 13.82 -16.38
N GLY A 344 21.46 14.92 -15.91
CA GLY A 344 21.96 15.99 -16.77
C GLY A 344 20.86 16.75 -17.52
N LYS A 345 19.67 16.88 -16.94
CA LYS A 345 18.56 17.61 -17.54
C LYS A 345 18.52 19.05 -17.06
N ASN A 346 18.04 19.94 -17.93
CA ASN A 346 17.79 21.33 -17.57
C ASN A 346 16.72 21.42 -16.47
N LEU A 347 16.85 22.46 -15.64
CA LEU A 347 15.85 22.75 -14.62
C LEU A 347 14.49 23.03 -15.27
N LYS A 348 13.44 22.49 -14.66
CA LYS A 348 12.07 22.81 -15.03
C LYS A 348 11.58 23.95 -14.14
N THR A 349 10.96 24.94 -14.75
CA THR A 349 10.28 26.02 -14.03
C THR A 349 8.97 25.52 -13.45
N VAL A 350 8.72 25.90 -12.20
CA VAL A 350 7.51 25.63 -11.43
C VAL A 350 6.75 26.95 -11.31
N THR A 351 5.53 27.01 -11.82
CA THR A 351 4.70 28.22 -11.76
C THR A 351 3.81 28.16 -10.53
N MET A 352 4.04 29.05 -9.56
CA MET A 352 3.22 29.23 -8.37
C MET A 352 2.11 30.25 -8.63
N PRO A 353 0.83 29.83 -8.73
CA PRO A 353 -0.27 30.76 -8.78
C PRO A 353 -0.56 31.37 -7.39
N PRO A 354 -1.27 32.52 -7.33
CA PRO A 354 -1.79 33.06 -6.07
C PRO A 354 -2.62 32.04 -5.29
N ASN A 355 -2.34 31.92 -3.99
CA ASN A 355 -2.94 30.91 -3.10
C ASN A 355 -2.82 29.45 -3.62
N GLY A 356 -1.84 29.20 -4.49
CA GLY A 356 -1.62 27.91 -5.11
C GLY A 356 -1.04 26.86 -4.16
N ARG A 357 -1.23 25.60 -4.50
CA ARG A 357 -0.52 24.46 -3.89
C ARG A 357 0.14 23.64 -4.98
N LEU A 358 1.45 23.45 -4.86
CA LEU A 358 2.26 22.62 -5.75
C LEU A 358 2.94 21.55 -4.92
N GLU A 359 2.46 20.32 -5.06
CA GLU A 359 2.90 19.19 -4.24
C GLU A 359 3.71 18.21 -5.11
N ASN A 360 4.41 17.27 -4.47
CA ASN A 360 5.20 16.23 -5.14
C ASN A 360 6.32 16.74 -6.07
N ILE A 361 6.95 17.87 -5.73
CA ILE A 361 8.14 18.33 -6.44
C ILE A 361 9.36 17.49 -6.02
N VAL A 362 9.71 16.49 -6.84
CA VAL A 362 10.84 15.58 -6.57
C VAL A 362 12.14 16.10 -7.20
N ILE A 363 13.12 16.45 -6.36
CA ILE A 363 14.47 16.82 -6.80
C ILE A 363 15.31 15.54 -6.91
N ALA A 364 15.59 15.08 -8.14
CA ALA A 364 16.24 13.78 -8.39
C ALA A 364 17.52 13.83 -9.25
N ASP A 365 17.88 15.00 -9.79
CA ASP A 365 19.04 15.14 -10.69
C ASP A 365 20.23 15.76 -9.97
N TRP A 366 20.89 14.95 -9.13
CA TRP A 366 22.18 15.28 -8.52
C TRP A 366 23.28 15.16 -9.56
N ASN A 367 24.00 16.26 -9.79
CA ASN A 367 25.01 16.31 -10.85
C ASN A 367 26.29 15.48 -10.57
N TRP A 368 26.27 14.64 -9.54
CA TRP A 368 27.40 13.83 -9.09
C TRP A 368 27.53 12.53 -9.90
N THR A 369 26.51 11.67 -9.82
CA THR A 369 26.54 10.33 -10.44
C THR A 369 26.43 10.42 -11.97
N CYS A 370 25.79 11.48 -12.45
CA CYS A 370 25.43 11.66 -13.84
C CYS A 370 26.51 12.28 -14.73
N GLY A 371 27.60 12.81 -14.15
CA GLY A 371 28.65 13.53 -14.91
C GLY A 371 28.10 14.67 -15.78
N GLY A 372 26.95 15.24 -15.40
CA GLY A 372 26.18 16.13 -16.25
C GLY A 372 26.78 17.53 -16.36
N THR A 373 26.52 18.17 -17.50
CA THR A 373 26.88 19.58 -17.75
C THR A 373 25.69 20.51 -17.57
N ALA A 374 24.58 20.01 -17.00
CA ALA A 374 23.36 20.79 -16.83
C ALA A 374 23.62 21.98 -15.91
N TYR A 375 23.20 23.15 -16.35
CA TYR A 375 23.35 24.38 -15.58
C TYR A 375 22.50 24.32 -14.31
N ARG A 376 23.09 24.76 -13.19
CA ARG A 376 22.42 25.00 -11.92
C ARG A 376 22.78 26.40 -11.43
N PRO A 377 21.83 27.21 -10.95
CA PRO A 377 22.12 28.44 -10.24
C PRO A 377 23.11 28.19 -9.10
N SER A 378 24.06 29.11 -8.91
CA SER A 378 24.98 29.04 -7.78
C SER A 378 24.24 29.22 -6.46
N LYS A 379 24.69 28.52 -5.41
CA LYS A 379 24.14 28.69 -4.06
C LYS A 379 24.29 30.15 -3.63
N PRO A 380 23.22 30.84 -3.22
CA PRO A 380 23.35 32.20 -2.72
C PRO A 380 24.24 32.26 -1.47
N GLY A 381 25.00 33.35 -1.33
CA GLY A 381 25.97 33.53 -0.24
C GLY A 381 25.33 33.48 1.15
N GLY A 382 24.09 33.97 1.28
CA GLY A 382 23.34 34.00 2.54
C GLY A 382 22.58 32.71 2.89
N VAL A 383 22.68 31.65 2.10
CA VAL A 383 21.99 30.37 2.36
C VAL A 383 22.92 29.43 3.13
N PRO A 384 22.62 29.08 4.39
CA PRO A 384 23.43 28.17 5.18
C PRO A 384 23.24 26.73 4.70
N LEU A 385 24.36 26.01 4.54
CA LEU A 385 24.34 24.56 4.36
C LEU A 385 24.16 23.91 5.73
N PRO A 386 23.29 22.90 5.86
CA PRO A 386 23.14 22.12 7.09
C PRO A 386 24.44 21.46 7.55
#